data_AF-A0A8H4XS61-F1
#
_entry.id   AF-A0A8H4XS61-F1
#
_cell.length_a   1.000
_cell.length_b   1.000
_cell.length_c   1.000
_cell.angle_alpha   90.00
_cell.angle_beta   90.00
_cell.angle_gamma   90.00
#
_symmetry.space_group_name_H-M   'P 1'
#
loop_
_entity.id
_entity.type
_entity.pdbx_description
1 polymer ?
#
loop_
_entity_poly.entity_id
_entity_poly.type
_entity_poly.pdbx_seq_one_letter_code
_entity_poly.pdbx_strand_id
1 'polypeptide(L)'
;MTMDGLLTAVQTKLIEVLSETAVLSVDALGPEAPSTKTFTNETNAPETLLQRVQEQPNEQELYHILKALDPARAGNGSAPFDIRLPGPLHGQILHILVNKTIPDHWSNVEKSNLKLRGALLRCFSSVVGLRALAGYIQISNNTLRSKSAKDRESGKALALRDVMSFTSTLLKPKDFVSRVYHENTIIYDTDTKRRVAWSELCSLLSGGKILSTAAEALTIIKDSDEGHIKSWIGEGHAFAEWLGKNVSYMIVQDAHDDDDLWKFAALMLGRSTGLGYTDKLVHE
;
A
#
# COMPACT_ATOMS: atom_id res chain seq x y z
N MET A 1 -23.46 62.79 -25.47
CA MET A 1 -22.17 63.50 -25.35
C MET A 1 -21.25 62.59 -24.52
N THR A 2 -20.24 61.91 -25.07
CA THR A 2 -18.91 62.44 -25.51
C THR A 2 -18.20 63.17 -24.35
N MET A 3 -16.93 62.96 -24.02
CA MET A 3 -15.80 62.27 -24.69
C MET A 3 -14.64 62.13 -23.68
N ASP A 4 -13.76 61.16 -23.94
CA ASP A 4 -12.27 61.14 -23.82
C ASP A 4 -11.60 61.67 -22.53
N GLY A 5 -10.67 60.99 -21.87
CA GLY A 5 -9.61 60.12 -22.37
C GLY A 5 -8.25 60.80 -22.12
N LEU A 6 -7.37 60.21 -21.30
CA LEU A 6 -5.91 60.25 -21.51
C LEU A 6 -5.17 59.32 -20.52
N LEU A 7 -4.25 58.55 -21.09
CA LEU A 7 -3.32 57.61 -20.47
C LEU A 7 -2.16 58.31 -19.74
N THR A 8 -1.55 57.67 -18.73
CA THR A 8 -0.09 57.44 -18.71
C THR A 8 0.32 56.38 -17.69
N ALA A 9 1.26 55.52 -18.07
CA ALA A 9 1.99 54.57 -17.22
C ALA A 9 3.45 54.99 -17.18
N VAL A 10 4.14 54.94 -16.02
CA VAL A 10 5.62 54.95 -15.96
C VAL A 10 6.16 54.23 -14.69
N GLN A 11 6.93 53.17 -14.98
CA GLN A 11 8.19 52.63 -14.40
C GLN A 11 8.55 52.61 -12.89
N THR A 12 9.14 51.45 -12.59
CA THR A 12 9.91 50.93 -11.46
C THR A 12 11.04 51.83 -10.94
N LYS A 13 11.33 51.72 -9.63
CA LYS A 13 12.68 51.98 -9.09
C LYS A 13 13.06 50.95 -8.03
N LEU A 14 14.24 50.38 -8.24
CA LEU A 14 14.99 49.46 -7.38
C LEU A 14 15.86 50.31 -6.45
N ILE A 15 15.88 50.03 -5.14
CA ILE A 15 16.89 50.55 -4.22
C ILE A 15 17.41 49.41 -3.34
N GLU A 16 18.66 49.04 -3.59
CA GLU A 16 19.55 48.30 -2.70
C GLU A 16 19.86 49.12 -1.45
N VAL A 17 19.99 48.47 -0.28
CA VAL A 17 21.03 48.81 0.69
C VAL A 17 21.50 47.52 1.38
N LEU A 18 22.72 47.09 1.03
CA LEU A 18 23.60 46.32 1.90
C LEU A 18 24.48 47.31 2.67
N SER A 19 24.66 47.08 3.98
CA SER A 19 25.85 47.37 4.82
C SER A 19 25.47 47.02 6.27
N GLU A 20 26.06 45.98 6.90
CA GLU A 20 27.29 46.05 7.72
C GLU A 20 27.14 47.08 8.87
N THR A 21 27.31 46.81 10.17
CA THR A 21 28.13 45.83 10.90
C THR A 21 27.78 45.86 12.41
N ALA A 22 28.32 44.87 13.16
CA ALA A 22 28.57 44.83 14.62
C ALA A 22 27.41 44.26 15.48
N VAL A 23 27.60 43.42 16.51
CA VAL A 23 28.72 43.23 17.45
C VAL A 23 28.64 41.78 18.02
N LEU A 24 29.78 41.22 18.40
CA LEU A 24 29.98 39.95 19.11
C LEU A 24 29.22 39.86 20.46
N SER A 25 28.67 38.68 20.81
CA SER A 25 29.05 37.85 21.99
C SER A 25 27.92 36.98 22.61
N VAL A 26 28.24 35.68 22.73
CA VAL A 26 28.02 34.73 23.85
C VAL A 26 26.65 34.03 24.06
N ASP A 27 26.74 32.69 23.96
CA ASP A 27 25.99 31.59 24.58
C ASP A 27 24.48 31.73 24.91
N ALA A 28 23.69 30.92 24.19
CA ALA A 28 22.68 30.07 24.82
C ALA A 28 22.46 28.80 23.97
N LEU A 29 22.92 27.66 24.46
CA LEU A 29 22.43 26.35 24.03
C LEU A 29 20.92 26.28 24.34
N GLY A 30 20.10 26.31 23.31
CA GLY A 30 18.68 25.96 23.36
C GLY A 30 18.42 24.76 22.43
N PRO A 31 17.51 23.84 22.80
CA PRO A 31 17.30 22.60 22.07
C PRO A 31 16.75 22.91 20.67
N GLU A 32 17.44 22.35 19.68
CA GLU A 32 17.10 22.44 18.27
C GLU A 32 15.65 21.96 18.05
N ALA A 33 14.76 22.90 17.74
CA ALA A 33 13.43 22.57 17.24
C ALA A 33 13.59 21.79 15.92
N PRO A 34 12.82 20.72 15.68
CA PRO A 34 12.99 19.91 14.49
C PRO A 34 12.76 20.77 13.24
N SER A 35 13.84 21.01 12.50
CA SER A 35 13.81 21.73 11.23
C SER A 35 12.80 21.05 10.31
N THR A 36 11.72 21.77 10.00
CA THR A 36 10.73 21.35 9.01
C THR A 36 11.39 21.42 7.64
N LYS A 37 12.00 20.30 7.22
CA LYS A 37 12.67 20.21 5.92
C LYS A 37 11.64 20.43 4.80
N THR A 38 11.85 21.47 4.00
CA THR A 38 11.02 21.78 2.83
C THR A 38 11.22 20.71 1.76
N PHE A 39 10.16 20.01 1.37
CA PHE A 39 10.22 18.88 0.43
C PHE A 39 10.31 19.38 -1.03
N THR A 40 11.44 19.12 -1.70
CA THR A 40 11.67 19.43 -3.12
C THR A 40 11.35 18.23 -4.03
N ASN A 41 11.31 18.42 -5.35
CA ASN A 41 11.09 17.33 -6.31
C ASN A 41 12.20 16.25 -6.26
N GLU A 42 13.46 16.63 -6.00
CA GLU A 42 14.57 15.70 -5.77
C GLU A 42 14.35 14.83 -4.52
N THR A 43 13.68 15.38 -3.51
CA THR A 43 13.35 14.65 -2.28
C THR A 43 12.37 13.49 -2.55
N ASN A 44 11.57 13.58 -3.62
CA ASN A 44 10.59 12.56 -4.01
C ASN A 44 11.14 11.54 -5.02
N ALA A 45 12.45 11.57 -5.32
CA ALA A 45 13.08 10.53 -6.10
C ALA A 45 12.93 9.16 -5.40
N PRO A 46 12.65 8.07 -6.12
CA PRO A 46 12.43 6.75 -5.54
C PRO A 46 13.57 6.24 -4.65
N GLU A 47 14.81 6.53 -5.01
CA GLU A 47 16.02 6.17 -4.26
C GLU A 47 16.10 6.94 -2.93
N THR A 48 15.75 8.23 -2.95
CA THR A 48 15.68 9.07 -1.75
C THR A 48 14.52 8.65 -0.85
N LEU A 49 13.38 8.24 -1.42
CA LEU A 49 12.27 7.65 -0.67
C LEU A 49 12.67 6.33 0.01
N LEU A 50 13.45 5.49 -0.70
CA LEU A 50 14.00 4.25 -0.14
C LEU A 50 14.91 4.54 1.07
N GLN A 51 15.84 5.49 0.95
CA GLN A 51 16.71 5.87 2.07
C GLN A 51 15.89 6.37 3.27
N ARG A 52 14.94 7.28 3.04
CA ARG A 52 14.12 7.84 4.11
C ARG A 52 13.26 6.81 4.83
N VAL A 53 12.70 5.82 4.11
CA VAL A 53 11.92 4.76 4.77
C VAL A 53 12.81 3.80 5.56
N GLN A 54 14.11 3.70 5.24
CA GLN A 54 15.07 2.89 6.02
C GLN A 54 15.45 3.54 7.36
N GLU A 55 15.41 4.87 7.44
CA GLU A 55 15.80 5.69 8.61
C GLU A 55 14.78 5.71 9.77
N GLN A 56 13.75 4.85 9.74
CA GLN A 56 12.66 4.82 10.73
C GLN A 56 11.95 6.18 10.88
N PRO A 57 11.21 6.61 9.84
CA PRO A 57 10.59 7.92 9.82
C PRO A 57 9.58 8.09 10.96
N ASN A 58 9.50 9.31 11.50
CA ASN A 58 8.38 9.67 12.38
C ASN A 58 7.06 9.74 11.61
N GLU A 59 5.92 9.93 12.30
CA GLU A 59 4.59 9.90 11.65
C GLU A 59 4.44 10.96 10.54
N GLN A 60 4.98 12.16 10.72
CA GLN A 60 4.91 13.22 9.72
C GLN A 60 5.77 12.88 8.50
N GLU A 61 7.00 12.40 8.72
CA GLU A 61 7.90 11.96 7.66
C GLU A 61 7.31 10.78 6.88
N LEU A 62 6.72 9.81 7.59
CA LEU A 62 6.04 8.68 6.99
C LEU A 62 4.86 9.14 6.12
N TYR A 63 4.10 10.13 6.58
CA TYR A 63 3.04 10.73 5.77
C TYR A 63 3.58 11.35 4.47
N HIS A 64 4.70 12.07 4.53
CA HIS A 64 5.30 12.64 3.32
C HIS A 64 5.84 11.56 2.36
N ILE A 65 6.45 10.49 2.89
CA ILE A 65 6.92 9.35 2.10
C ILE A 65 5.74 8.65 1.42
N LEU A 66 4.73 8.26 2.19
CA LEU A 66 3.56 7.55 1.65
C LEU A 66 2.74 8.41 0.71
N LYS A 67 2.65 9.72 0.96
CA LYS A 67 2.05 10.67 0.02
C LYS A 67 2.84 10.73 -1.29
N ALA A 68 4.16 10.59 -1.28
CA ALA A 68 4.97 10.56 -2.51
C ALA A 68 4.82 9.24 -3.27
N LEU A 69 4.67 8.12 -2.55
CA LEU A 69 4.49 6.78 -3.13
C LEU A 69 3.04 6.48 -3.57
N ASP A 70 2.06 7.27 -3.12
CA ASP A 70 0.63 7.01 -3.33
C ASP A 70 0.27 6.94 -4.84
N PRO A 71 -0.16 5.78 -5.35
CA PRO A 71 -0.55 5.62 -6.75
C PRO A 71 -1.67 6.54 -7.21
N ALA A 72 -2.51 7.04 -6.30
CA ALA A 72 -3.55 8.01 -6.63
C ALA A 72 -2.99 9.33 -7.20
N ARG A 73 -1.69 9.59 -7.04
CA ARG A 73 -1.00 10.76 -7.62
C ARG A 73 -0.39 10.51 -8.99
N ALA A 74 -0.20 9.24 -9.38
CA ALA A 74 0.42 8.89 -10.66
C ALA A 74 -0.44 9.30 -11.87
N GLY A 75 -1.77 9.38 -11.70
CA GLY A 75 -2.72 9.80 -12.73
C GLY A 75 -2.64 11.29 -13.13
N ASN A 76 -1.89 12.13 -12.41
CA ASN A 76 -1.81 13.57 -12.69
C ASN A 76 -0.61 13.94 -13.59
N GLY A 77 0.02 12.98 -14.28
CA GLY A 77 1.19 13.22 -15.14
C GLY A 77 2.47 13.63 -14.40
N SER A 78 2.48 13.52 -13.06
CA SER A 78 3.51 14.10 -12.18
C SER A 78 4.38 13.06 -11.45
N ALA A 79 4.07 11.76 -11.49
CA ALA A 79 4.86 10.76 -10.77
C ALA A 79 5.65 9.87 -11.76
N PRO A 80 6.99 9.99 -11.83
CA PRO A 80 7.83 9.12 -12.65
C PRO A 80 7.93 7.67 -12.09
N PHE A 81 7.28 7.38 -10.96
CA PHE A 81 7.40 6.13 -10.24
C PHE A 81 6.03 5.66 -9.73
N ASP A 82 5.66 4.43 -10.07
CA ASP A 82 4.45 3.77 -9.59
C ASP A 82 4.83 2.50 -8.83
N ILE A 83 4.71 2.52 -7.51
CA ILE A 83 5.10 1.42 -6.61
C ILE A 83 4.44 0.08 -6.95
N ARG A 84 3.34 0.07 -7.71
CA ARG A 84 2.61 -1.12 -8.14
C ARG A 84 3.28 -1.88 -9.30
N LEU A 85 4.26 -1.27 -9.97
CA LEU A 85 5.01 -1.92 -11.04
C LEU A 85 6.05 -2.90 -10.47
N PRO A 86 6.33 -4.02 -11.18
CA PRO A 86 7.42 -4.90 -10.82
C PRO A 86 8.76 -4.26 -11.15
N GLY A 87 9.68 -4.24 -10.17
CA GLY A 87 11.06 -3.85 -10.38
C GLY A 87 11.91 -3.96 -9.11
N PRO A 88 13.25 -3.97 -9.22
CA PRO A 88 14.12 -4.13 -8.06
C PRO A 88 13.92 -3.07 -6.98
N LEU A 89 13.77 -1.80 -7.38
CA LEU A 89 13.54 -0.69 -6.46
C LEU A 89 12.14 -0.74 -5.82
N HIS A 90 11.12 -1.02 -6.63
CA HIS A 90 9.73 -1.22 -6.18
C HIS A 90 9.65 -2.32 -5.11
N GLY A 91 10.29 -3.46 -5.38
CA GLY A 91 10.35 -4.58 -4.44
C GLY A 91 11.07 -4.23 -3.13
N GLN A 92 12.16 -3.47 -3.19
CA GLN A 92 12.88 -3.01 -1.98
C GLN A 92 12.03 -2.08 -1.11
N ILE A 93 11.34 -1.11 -1.73
CA ILE A 93 10.45 -0.20 -1.00
C ILE A 93 9.31 -1.01 -0.37
N LEU A 94 8.60 -1.84 -1.14
CA LEU A 94 7.53 -2.69 -0.62
C LEU A 94 8.02 -3.63 0.49
N HIS A 95 9.24 -4.18 0.36
CA HIS A 95 9.86 -5.02 1.38
C HIS A 95 10.06 -4.25 2.69
N ILE A 96 10.55 -3.01 2.65
CA ILE A 96 10.71 -2.21 3.88
C ILE A 96 9.34 -1.83 4.45
N LEU A 97 8.40 -1.45 3.60
CA LEU A 97 7.05 -1.12 4.03
C LEU A 97 6.39 -2.29 4.76
N VAL A 98 6.53 -3.53 4.26
CA VAL A 98 5.95 -4.70 4.92
C VAL A 98 6.72 -5.17 6.15
N ASN A 99 8.06 -5.09 6.14
CA ASN A 99 8.89 -5.62 7.22
C ASN A 99 9.06 -4.66 8.40
N LYS A 100 8.94 -3.35 8.17
CA LYS A 100 9.14 -2.32 9.20
C LYS A 100 7.91 -1.45 9.34
N THR A 101 7.49 -0.79 8.25
CA THR A 101 6.46 0.26 8.35
C THR A 101 5.10 -0.27 8.82
N ILE A 102 4.64 -1.41 8.31
CA ILE A 102 3.37 -2.00 8.76
C ILE A 102 3.47 -2.42 10.24
N PRO A 103 4.45 -3.25 10.68
CA PRO A 103 4.62 -3.57 12.09
C PRO A 103 4.74 -2.37 13.03
N ASP A 104 5.46 -1.33 12.63
CA ASP A 104 5.77 -0.20 13.52
C ASP A 104 4.63 0.82 13.62
N HIS A 105 3.78 0.94 12.59
CA HIS A 105 2.81 2.03 12.49
C HIS A 105 1.35 1.61 12.28
N TRP A 106 1.07 0.38 11.83
CA TRP A 106 -0.27 0.02 11.35
C TRP A 106 -1.36 0.20 12.41
N SER A 107 -1.13 -0.23 13.64
CA SER A 107 -2.10 -0.13 14.73
C SER A 107 -2.57 1.31 15.02
N ASN A 108 -1.68 2.29 14.83
CA ASN A 108 -1.99 3.71 14.94
C ASN A 108 -2.65 4.21 13.64
N VAL A 109 -2.02 3.97 12.50
CA VAL A 109 -2.52 4.40 11.17
C VAL A 109 -3.95 3.92 10.90
N GLU A 110 -4.26 2.68 11.31
CA GLU A 110 -5.59 2.08 11.14
C GLU A 110 -6.68 2.87 11.87
N LYS A 111 -6.38 3.43 13.05
CA LYS A 111 -7.36 4.06 13.94
C LYS A 111 -7.45 5.58 13.77
N SER A 112 -6.35 6.27 13.48
CA SER A 112 -6.27 7.72 13.64
C SER A 112 -6.02 8.50 12.34
N ASN A 113 -5.55 7.88 11.26
CA ASN A 113 -5.09 8.61 10.07
C ASN A 113 -5.62 8.02 8.76
N LEU A 114 -6.86 8.38 8.38
CA LEU A 114 -7.54 7.84 7.19
C LEU A 114 -6.79 8.10 5.88
N LYS A 115 -6.13 9.25 5.74
CA LYS A 115 -5.36 9.59 4.53
C LYS A 115 -4.11 8.71 4.41
N LEU A 116 -3.36 8.60 5.50
CA LEU A 116 -2.16 7.76 5.56
C LEU A 116 -2.50 6.29 5.36
N ARG A 117 -3.58 5.83 6.01
CA ARG A 117 -4.16 4.50 5.81
C ARG A 117 -4.48 4.25 4.35
N GLY A 118 -5.19 5.18 3.70
CA GLY A 118 -5.53 5.06 2.27
C GLY A 118 -4.30 4.98 1.37
N ALA A 119 -3.30 5.84 1.59
CA ALA A 119 -2.07 5.85 0.81
C ALA A 119 -1.28 4.54 0.97
N LEU A 120 -1.14 4.04 2.20
CA LEU A 120 -0.44 2.79 2.48
C LEU A 120 -1.18 1.59 1.85
N LEU A 121 -2.51 1.51 1.97
CA LEU A 121 -3.29 0.44 1.35
C LEU A 121 -3.17 0.45 -0.18
N ARG A 122 -3.19 1.63 -0.81
CA ARG A 122 -3.03 1.74 -2.27
C ARG A 122 -1.63 1.32 -2.74
N CYS A 123 -0.58 1.54 -1.95
CA CYS A 123 0.76 1.03 -2.28
C CYS A 123 0.79 -0.49 -2.44
N PHE A 124 -0.07 -1.22 -1.71
CA PHE A 124 -0.17 -2.68 -1.76
C PHE A 124 -1.33 -3.21 -2.61
N SER A 125 -2.14 -2.34 -3.21
CA SER A 125 -3.29 -2.71 -4.05
C SER A 125 -2.84 -3.16 -5.45
N SER A 126 -1.89 -4.10 -5.52
CA SER A 126 -1.32 -4.62 -6.76
C SER A 126 -0.82 -6.04 -6.57
N VAL A 127 -0.53 -6.72 -7.68
CA VAL A 127 0.00 -8.10 -7.67
C VAL A 127 1.33 -8.20 -6.92
N VAL A 128 2.22 -7.22 -7.12
CA VAL A 128 3.52 -7.18 -6.43
C VAL A 128 3.38 -6.87 -4.94
N GLY A 129 2.43 -5.99 -4.57
CA GLY A 129 2.10 -5.68 -3.19
C GLY A 129 1.56 -6.90 -2.44
N LEU A 130 0.55 -7.57 -3.02
CA LEU A 130 -0.01 -8.80 -2.45
C LEU A 130 1.03 -9.92 -2.33
N ARG A 131 1.92 -10.05 -3.33
CA ARG A 131 3.02 -11.02 -3.25
C ARG A 131 3.98 -10.70 -2.10
N ALA A 132 4.31 -9.44 -1.88
CA ALA A 132 5.15 -9.02 -0.75
C ALA A 132 4.51 -9.36 0.61
N LEU A 133 3.20 -9.11 0.75
CA LEU A 133 2.45 -9.48 1.96
C LEU A 133 2.43 -10.99 2.18
N ALA A 134 2.04 -11.78 1.17
CA ALA A 134 2.00 -13.23 1.28
C ALA A 134 3.39 -13.83 1.58
N GLY A 135 4.44 -13.27 0.96
CA GLY A 135 5.82 -13.66 1.23
C GLY A 135 6.25 -13.36 2.66
N TYR A 136 5.93 -12.19 3.18
CA TYR A 136 6.20 -11.83 4.58
C TYR A 136 5.50 -12.79 5.55
N ILE A 137 4.20 -13.05 5.35
CA ILE A 137 3.42 -13.96 6.20
C ILE A 137 4.07 -15.35 6.21
N GLN A 138 4.39 -15.89 5.03
CA GLN A 138 5.03 -17.21 4.90
C GLN A 138 6.40 -17.29 5.58
N ILE A 139 7.26 -16.29 5.38
CA ILE A 139 8.60 -16.23 6.02
C ILE A 139 8.47 -16.12 7.53
N SER A 140 7.51 -15.33 8.01
CA SER A 140 7.24 -15.15 9.44
C SER A 140 6.72 -16.43 10.07
N ASN A 141 5.81 -17.15 9.40
CA ASN A 141 5.33 -18.46 9.83
C ASN A 141 6.48 -19.45 10.02
N ASN A 142 7.37 -19.56 9.03
CA ASN A 142 8.54 -20.44 9.08
C ASN A 142 9.49 -20.06 10.23
N THR A 143 9.69 -18.76 10.44
CA THR A 143 10.56 -18.23 11.49
C THR A 143 10.00 -18.47 12.89
N LEU A 144 8.70 -18.32 13.09
CA LEU A 144 8.06 -18.54 14.38
C LEU A 144 7.98 -20.02 14.74
N ARG A 145 7.81 -20.91 13.75
CA ARG A 145 7.80 -22.36 13.96
C ARG A 145 9.14 -22.92 14.42
N SER A 146 10.24 -22.42 13.86
CA SER A 146 11.59 -22.88 14.23
C SER A 146 12.07 -22.39 15.60
N LYS A 147 11.31 -21.49 16.24
CA LYS A 147 11.61 -20.91 17.55
C LYS A 147 10.87 -21.62 18.68
N SER A 148 11.48 -21.60 19.88
CA SER A 148 10.90 -22.15 21.10
C SER A 148 9.62 -21.40 21.49
N ALA A 149 8.70 -22.03 22.23
CA ALA A 149 7.43 -21.41 22.63
C ALA A 149 7.64 -20.05 23.36
N LYS A 150 8.71 -19.92 24.15
CA LYS A 150 9.06 -18.69 24.88
C LYS A 150 9.57 -17.55 23.98
N ASP A 151 10.05 -17.88 22.77
CA ASP A 151 10.45 -16.90 21.75
C ASP A 151 9.29 -16.48 20.83
N ARG A 152 8.14 -17.18 20.89
CA ARG A 152 6.94 -16.89 20.09
C ARG A 152 6.08 -15.76 20.66
N GLU A 153 6.20 -15.46 21.96
CA GLU A 153 5.62 -14.26 22.60
C GLU A 153 6.38 -12.95 22.24
N SER A 154 7.38 -13.02 21.36
CA SER A 154 8.17 -11.85 20.96
C SER A 154 7.42 -10.90 20.03
N GLY A 155 7.95 -9.68 19.86
CA GLY A 155 7.42 -8.68 18.92
C GLY A 155 7.23 -9.15 17.47
N LYS A 156 7.78 -10.31 17.08
CA LYS A 156 7.55 -10.93 15.77
C LYS A 156 6.12 -11.45 15.59
N ALA A 157 5.49 -11.99 16.63
CA ALA A 157 4.10 -12.43 16.56
C ALA A 157 3.14 -11.23 16.47
N LEU A 158 3.46 -10.13 17.15
CA LEU A 158 2.77 -8.84 17.00
C LEU A 158 2.91 -8.29 15.58
N ALA A 159 4.12 -8.27 15.03
CA ALA A 159 4.36 -7.84 13.65
C ALA A 159 3.57 -8.67 12.62
N LEU A 160 3.54 -10.00 12.78
CA LEU A 160 2.73 -10.88 11.94
C LEU A 160 1.23 -10.57 12.05
N ARG A 161 0.76 -10.30 13.27
CA ARG A 161 -0.63 -9.90 13.56
C ARG A 161 -0.99 -8.56 12.92
N ASP A 162 -0.09 -7.58 12.93
CA ASP A 162 -0.29 -6.29 12.26
C ASP A 162 -0.34 -6.45 10.73
N VAL A 163 0.55 -7.26 10.14
CA VAL A 163 0.50 -7.55 8.70
C VAL A 163 -0.75 -8.35 8.31
N MET A 164 -1.21 -9.27 9.17
CA MET A 164 -2.48 -9.97 9.00
C MET A 164 -3.68 -9.03 9.06
N SER A 165 -3.69 -8.08 9.99
CA SER A 165 -4.73 -7.03 10.09
C SER A 165 -4.70 -6.13 8.84
N PHE A 166 -3.52 -5.68 8.43
CA PHE A 166 -3.33 -4.87 7.23
C PHE A 166 -3.87 -5.57 5.98
N THR A 167 -3.49 -6.83 5.77
CA THR A 167 -3.92 -7.62 4.59
C THR A 167 -5.43 -7.83 4.59
N SER A 168 -6.02 -8.12 5.75
CA SER A 168 -7.47 -8.22 5.92
C SER A 168 -8.18 -6.92 5.55
N THR A 169 -7.65 -5.78 6.02
CA THR A 169 -8.19 -4.45 5.73
C THR A 169 -8.03 -4.07 4.25
N LEU A 170 -6.91 -4.44 3.62
CA LEU A 170 -6.63 -4.21 2.20
C LEU A 170 -7.62 -4.93 1.29
N LEU A 171 -7.87 -6.21 1.58
CA LEU A 171 -8.72 -7.06 0.75
C LEU A 171 -10.21 -6.78 0.98
N LYS A 172 -10.61 -6.32 2.17
CA LYS A 172 -12.03 -6.14 2.58
C LYS A 172 -12.96 -5.47 1.56
N PRO A 173 -12.58 -4.45 0.78
CA PRO A 173 -13.48 -3.83 -0.20
C PRO A 173 -14.01 -4.85 -1.22
N LYS A 174 -15.32 -4.76 -1.53
CA LYS A 174 -15.98 -5.65 -2.49
C LYS A 174 -15.60 -5.40 -3.95
N ASP A 175 -14.95 -4.26 -4.21
CA ASP A 175 -14.50 -3.84 -5.54
C ASP A 175 -12.99 -4.08 -5.74
N PHE A 176 -12.32 -4.73 -4.79
CA PHE A 176 -10.86 -4.86 -4.79
C PHE A 176 -10.37 -5.55 -6.06
N VAL A 177 -10.98 -6.67 -6.44
CA VAL A 177 -10.58 -7.43 -7.63
C VAL A 177 -10.77 -6.61 -8.92
N SER A 178 -11.92 -5.94 -9.06
CA SER A 178 -12.20 -5.05 -10.20
C SER A 178 -11.21 -3.88 -10.26
N ARG A 179 -10.92 -3.23 -9.13
CA ARG A 179 -9.92 -2.15 -9.09
C ARG A 179 -8.54 -2.63 -9.54
N VAL A 180 -8.07 -3.78 -9.06
CA VAL A 180 -6.77 -4.33 -9.49
C VAL A 180 -6.78 -4.70 -10.98
N TYR A 181 -7.91 -5.19 -11.51
CA TYR A 181 -8.07 -5.43 -12.96
C TYR A 181 -7.86 -4.14 -13.75
N HIS A 182 -8.62 -3.10 -13.44
CA HIS A 182 -8.54 -1.80 -14.14
C HIS A 182 -7.16 -1.16 -13.98
N GLU A 183 -6.58 -1.19 -12.78
CA GLU A 183 -5.22 -0.70 -12.55
C GLU A 183 -4.18 -1.46 -13.39
N ASN A 184 -4.30 -2.78 -13.52
CA ASN A 184 -3.45 -3.57 -14.40
C ASN A 184 -3.56 -3.14 -15.87
N THR A 185 -4.74 -2.73 -16.33
CA THR A 185 -4.91 -2.23 -17.71
C THR A 185 -4.17 -0.92 -17.96
N ILE A 186 -3.99 -0.11 -16.91
CA ILE A 186 -3.32 1.21 -16.94
C ILE A 186 -1.80 1.05 -16.82
N ILE A 187 -1.32 0.23 -15.88
CA ILE A 187 0.11 0.16 -15.55
C ILE A 187 0.92 -0.73 -16.51
N TYR A 188 0.29 -1.71 -17.17
CA TYR A 188 0.97 -2.62 -18.08
C TYR A 188 0.67 -2.27 -19.55
N ASP A 189 1.74 -2.04 -20.30
CA ASP A 189 1.75 -1.64 -21.72
C ASP A 189 1.32 -2.75 -22.71
N THR A 190 1.29 -4.00 -22.28
CA THR A 190 1.13 -5.17 -23.17
C THR A 190 0.19 -6.21 -22.58
N ASP A 191 -0.63 -6.82 -23.43
CA ASP A 191 -1.57 -7.88 -23.04
C ASP A 191 -0.90 -9.06 -22.36
N THR A 192 0.30 -9.43 -22.82
CA THR A 192 1.07 -10.51 -22.21
C THR A 192 1.39 -10.19 -20.75
N LYS A 193 1.87 -8.97 -20.44
CA LYS A 193 2.16 -8.57 -19.05
C LYS A 193 0.88 -8.52 -18.22
N ARG A 194 -0.23 -8.01 -18.78
CA ARG A 194 -1.55 -8.00 -18.13
C ARG A 194 -2.04 -9.41 -17.76
N ARG A 195 -1.96 -10.35 -18.70
CA ARG A 195 -2.35 -11.76 -18.49
C ARG A 195 -1.47 -12.46 -17.45
N VAL A 196 -0.16 -12.20 -17.48
CA VAL A 196 0.77 -12.75 -16.48
C VAL A 196 0.47 -12.19 -15.08
N ALA A 197 0.29 -10.88 -14.96
CA ALA A 197 -0.08 -10.24 -13.69
C ALA A 197 -1.40 -10.78 -13.16
N TRP A 198 -2.41 -10.94 -14.01
CA TRP A 198 -3.69 -11.51 -13.62
C TRP A 198 -3.60 -12.98 -13.19
N SER A 199 -2.86 -13.81 -13.94
CA SER A 199 -2.66 -15.21 -13.56
C SER A 199 -2.00 -15.33 -12.17
N GLU A 200 -1.07 -14.43 -11.85
CA GLU A 200 -0.48 -14.37 -10.51
C GLU A 200 -1.49 -13.89 -9.46
N LEU A 201 -2.30 -12.87 -9.75
CA LEU A 201 -3.37 -12.43 -8.84
C LEU A 201 -4.31 -13.60 -8.52
N CYS A 202 -4.68 -14.36 -9.55
CA CYS A 202 -5.46 -15.58 -9.37
C CYS A 202 -4.73 -16.60 -8.49
N SER A 203 -3.44 -16.83 -8.66
CA SER A 203 -2.66 -17.73 -7.78
C SER A 203 -2.64 -17.25 -6.32
N LEU A 204 -2.57 -15.93 -6.10
CA LEU A 204 -2.56 -15.34 -4.76
C LEU A 204 -3.93 -15.48 -4.07
N LEU A 205 -5.02 -15.18 -4.79
CA LEU A 205 -6.39 -15.18 -4.28
C LEU A 205 -7.09 -16.52 -4.50
N SER A 206 -7.55 -16.79 -5.72
CA SER A 206 -8.31 -17.98 -6.08
C SER A 206 -7.53 -19.30 -5.99
N GLY A 207 -6.20 -19.26 -6.07
CA GLY A 207 -5.31 -20.41 -5.83
C GLY A 207 -5.02 -20.63 -4.35
N GLY A 208 -5.51 -19.76 -3.47
CA GLY A 208 -5.49 -19.96 -2.02
C GLY A 208 -4.15 -19.67 -1.35
N LYS A 209 -3.18 -19.03 -2.00
CA LYS A 209 -1.87 -18.73 -1.37
C LYS A 209 -2.01 -17.78 -0.19
N ILE A 210 -2.80 -16.71 -0.31
CA ILE A 210 -3.09 -15.83 0.84
C ILE A 210 -3.87 -16.58 1.90
N LEU A 211 -4.92 -17.31 1.52
CA LEU A 211 -5.74 -18.09 2.45
C LEU A 211 -4.91 -19.09 3.27
N SER A 212 -4.08 -19.90 2.61
CA SER A 212 -3.27 -20.94 3.26
C SER A 212 -2.21 -20.35 4.20
N THR A 213 -1.47 -19.33 3.76
CA THR A 213 -0.47 -18.67 4.60
C THR A 213 -1.09 -17.92 5.78
N ALA A 214 -2.27 -17.31 5.58
CA ALA A 214 -3.05 -16.68 6.64
C ALA A 214 -3.61 -17.70 7.64
N ALA A 215 -4.18 -18.81 7.17
CA ALA A 215 -4.70 -19.88 8.04
C ALA A 215 -3.59 -20.47 8.91
N GLU A 216 -2.42 -20.67 8.33
CA GLU A 216 -1.22 -21.08 9.04
C GLU A 216 -0.79 -20.05 10.10
N ALA A 217 -0.76 -18.76 9.76
CA ALA A 217 -0.45 -17.71 10.73
C ALA A 217 -1.43 -17.71 11.92
N LEU A 218 -2.72 -17.93 11.66
CA LEU A 218 -3.73 -18.03 12.72
C LEU A 218 -3.46 -19.18 13.70
N THR A 219 -2.98 -20.33 13.21
CA THR A 219 -2.60 -21.44 14.13
C THR A 219 -1.44 -21.07 15.03
N ILE A 220 -0.42 -20.40 14.48
CA ILE A 220 0.77 -19.99 15.24
C ILE A 220 0.43 -18.93 16.28
N ILE A 221 -0.43 -17.96 15.93
CA ILE A 221 -0.83 -16.88 16.83
C ILE A 221 -1.75 -17.41 17.94
N LYS A 222 -2.67 -18.34 17.64
CA LYS A 222 -3.54 -18.97 18.66
C LYS A 222 -2.76 -19.74 19.71
N ASP A 223 -1.63 -20.34 19.33
CA ASP A 223 -0.75 -21.05 20.27
C ASP A 223 0.02 -20.10 21.21
N SER A 224 -0.03 -18.78 20.97
CA SER A 224 0.80 -17.77 21.66
C SER A 224 0.05 -16.79 22.57
N ASP A 225 -1.30 -16.75 22.55
CA ASP A 225 -2.08 -15.72 23.26
C ASP A 225 -3.54 -16.18 23.50
N GLU A 226 -4.13 -15.87 24.66
CA GLU A 226 -5.56 -16.16 24.97
C GLU A 226 -6.54 -15.24 24.20
N GLY A 227 -6.03 -14.27 23.45
CA GLY A 227 -6.80 -13.38 22.58
C GLY A 227 -7.00 -13.95 21.17
N HIS A 228 -8.24 -14.34 20.83
CA HIS A 228 -8.60 -14.75 19.47
C HIS A 228 -8.51 -13.58 18.47
N ILE A 229 -7.38 -13.49 17.75
CA ILE A 229 -7.36 -12.74 16.49
C ILE A 229 -8.07 -13.56 15.44
N LYS A 230 -9.28 -13.12 15.09
CA LYS A 230 -10.04 -13.64 13.95
C LYS A 230 -9.76 -12.74 12.76
N SER A 231 -8.84 -13.16 11.91
CA SER A 231 -8.64 -12.54 10.61
C SER A 231 -9.34 -13.40 9.56
N TRP A 232 -10.40 -12.86 8.95
CA TRP A 232 -11.24 -13.60 7.99
C TRP A 232 -10.44 -14.14 6.80
N ILE A 233 -9.28 -13.54 6.48
CA ILE A 233 -8.45 -13.98 5.35
C ILE A 233 -7.84 -15.37 5.54
N GLY A 234 -7.78 -15.88 6.78
CA GLY A 234 -7.37 -17.25 7.08
C GLY A 234 -8.56 -18.22 7.28
N GLU A 235 -9.79 -17.74 7.15
CA GLU A 235 -11.01 -18.53 7.34
C GLU A 235 -11.61 -18.86 5.97
N GLY A 236 -11.54 -20.14 5.57
CA GLY A 236 -11.87 -20.55 4.21
C GLY A 236 -13.27 -20.14 3.73
N HIS A 237 -14.29 -20.32 4.57
CA HIS A 237 -15.66 -19.89 4.24
C HIS A 237 -15.77 -18.38 4.00
N ALA A 238 -15.24 -17.56 4.92
CA ALA A 238 -15.31 -16.11 4.82
C ALA A 238 -14.47 -15.57 3.65
N PHE A 239 -13.32 -16.19 3.38
CA PHE A 239 -12.48 -15.83 2.23
C PHE A 239 -13.15 -16.17 0.90
N ALA A 240 -13.77 -17.34 0.78
CA ALA A 240 -14.49 -17.76 -0.42
C ALA A 240 -15.73 -16.89 -0.68
N GLU A 241 -16.49 -16.55 0.37
CA GLU A 241 -17.63 -15.63 0.29
C GLU A 241 -17.17 -14.23 -0.18
N TRP A 242 -16.09 -13.70 0.39
CA TRP A 242 -15.52 -12.42 -0.05
C TRP A 242 -15.06 -12.45 -1.52
N LEU A 243 -14.44 -13.55 -1.94
CA LEU A 243 -13.97 -13.71 -3.33
C LEU A 243 -15.15 -13.79 -4.30
N GLY A 244 -16.21 -14.54 -3.95
CA GLY A 244 -17.46 -14.59 -4.70
C GLY A 244 -18.06 -13.19 -4.88
N LYS A 245 -18.22 -12.45 -3.78
CA LYS A 245 -18.70 -11.05 -3.81
C LYS A 245 -17.87 -10.14 -4.72
N ASN A 246 -16.55 -10.29 -4.72
CA ASN A 246 -15.66 -9.49 -5.56
C ASN A 246 -15.78 -9.82 -7.05
N VAL A 247 -15.86 -11.11 -7.39
CA VAL A 247 -16.03 -11.55 -8.77
C VAL A 247 -17.42 -11.18 -9.28
N SER A 248 -18.46 -11.38 -8.46
CA SER A 248 -19.83 -10.96 -8.74
C SER A 248 -19.91 -9.45 -8.97
N TYR A 249 -19.25 -8.64 -8.12
CA TYR A 249 -19.14 -7.19 -8.32
C TYR A 249 -18.47 -6.83 -9.65
N MET A 250 -17.31 -7.44 -9.96
CA MET A 250 -16.58 -7.21 -11.21
C MET A 250 -17.44 -7.54 -12.45
N ILE A 251 -18.20 -8.63 -12.41
CA ILE A 251 -19.09 -9.02 -13.50
C ILE A 251 -20.26 -8.04 -13.65
N VAL A 252 -20.98 -7.79 -12.55
CA VAL A 252 -22.22 -7.01 -12.57
C VAL A 252 -21.98 -5.52 -12.83
N GLN A 253 -20.86 -4.96 -12.38
CA GLN A 253 -20.60 -3.52 -12.54
C GLN A 253 -19.85 -3.22 -13.83
N ASP A 254 -18.86 -4.04 -14.20
CA ASP A 254 -17.83 -3.62 -15.17
C ASP A 254 -17.80 -4.46 -16.45
N ALA A 255 -18.38 -5.67 -16.48
CA ALA A 255 -18.22 -6.59 -17.62
C ALA A 255 -19.10 -6.28 -18.83
N HIS A 256 -19.89 -5.21 -18.79
CA HIS A 256 -20.72 -4.79 -19.92
C HIS A 256 -19.79 -4.40 -21.08
N ASP A 257 -19.85 -5.16 -22.17
CA ASP A 257 -19.06 -4.98 -23.40
C ASP A 257 -17.52 -5.15 -23.28
N ASP A 258 -17.00 -5.69 -22.17
CA ASP A 258 -15.57 -6.06 -22.02
C ASP A 258 -15.37 -7.60 -22.03
N ASP A 259 -15.14 -8.14 -23.22
CA ASP A 259 -14.88 -9.57 -23.46
C ASP A 259 -13.65 -10.10 -22.69
N ASP A 260 -12.65 -9.26 -22.46
CA ASP A 260 -11.44 -9.67 -21.75
C ASP A 260 -11.71 -9.75 -20.24
N LEU A 261 -12.46 -8.81 -19.68
CA LEU A 261 -12.92 -8.85 -18.30
C LEU A 261 -13.69 -10.15 -18.02
N TRP A 262 -14.59 -10.57 -18.91
CA TRP A 262 -15.27 -11.87 -18.81
C TRP A 262 -14.31 -13.04 -18.73
N LYS A 263 -13.29 -13.10 -19.60
CA LYS A 263 -12.27 -14.16 -19.57
C LYS A 263 -11.47 -14.16 -18.28
N PHE A 264 -11.13 -12.98 -17.77
CA PHE A 264 -10.38 -12.82 -16.54
C PHE A 264 -11.19 -13.20 -15.29
N ALA A 265 -12.46 -12.79 -15.24
CA ALA A 265 -13.41 -13.21 -14.21
C ALA A 265 -13.64 -14.72 -14.24
N ALA A 266 -13.86 -15.30 -15.42
CA ALA A 266 -14.03 -16.74 -15.61
C ALA A 266 -12.80 -17.54 -15.14
N LEU A 267 -11.59 -17.05 -15.43
CA LEU A 267 -10.36 -17.68 -14.94
C LEU A 267 -10.26 -17.66 -13.41
N MET A 268 -10.60 -16.52 -12.77
CA MET A 268 -10.57 -16.41 -11.32
C MET A 268 -11.63 -17.30 -10.67
N LEU A 269 -12.85 -17.28 -11.20
CA LEU A 269 -13.94 -18.13 -10.73
C LEU A 269 -13.60 -19.62 -10.87
N GLY A 270 -13.13 -20.03 -12.06
CA GLY A 270 -12.72 -21.41 -12.32
C GLY A 270 -11.67 -21.90 -11.33
N ARG A 271 -10.63 -21.10 -11.05
CA ARG A 271 -9.61 -21.45 -10.05
C ARG A 271 -10.15 -21.50 -8.63
N SER A 272 -11.07 -20.60 -8.27
CA SER A 272 -11.60 -20.52 -6.91
C SER A 272 -12.44 -21.74 -6.50
N THR A 273 -12.94 -22.52 -7.46
CA THR A 273 -13.56 -23.83 -7.17
C THR A 273 -12.60 -24.80 -6.50
N GLY A 274 -11.29 -24.66 -6.74
CA GLY A 274 -10.24 -25.45 -6.10
C GLY A 274 -9.99 -25.11 -4.63
N LEU A 275 -10.60 -24.05 -4.09
CA LEU A 275 -10.49 -23.70 -2.67
C LEU A 275 -11.26 -24.66 -1.75
N GLY A 276 -12.21 -25.44 -2.29
CA GLY A 276 -13.03 -26.40 -1.53
C GLY A 276 -14.27 -25.80 -0.83
N TYR A 277 -14.58 -24.53 -1.09
CA TYR A 277 -15.74 -23.80 -0.53
C TYR A 277 -16.69 -23.32 -1.62
N THR A 278 -16.97 -24.18 -2.60
CA THR A 278 -17.72 -23.84 -3.81
C THR A 278 -19.15 -23.40 -3.50
N ASP A 279 -19.77 -23.90 -2.43
CA ASP A 279 -21.10 -23.49 -1.99
C ASP A 279 -21.14 -22.00 -1.63
N LYS A 280 -20.12 -21.49 -0.94
CA LYS A 280 -20.00 -20.07 -0.59
C LYS A 280 -19.70 -19.19 -1.79
N LEU A 281 -18.93 -19.71 -2.72
CA LEU A 281 -18.59 -19.00 -3.95
C LEU A 281 -19.81 -18.86 -4.88
N VAL A 282 -20.58 -19.94 -5.08
CA VAL A 282 -21.73 -19.98 -6.01
C VAL A 282 -22.95 -19.25 -5.46
N HIS A 283 -23.05 -19.10 -4.13
CA HIS A 283 -24.12 -18.35 -3.50
C HIS A 283 -24.09 -16.84 -3.85
N GLU A 284 -22.90 -16.28 -4.06
CA GLU A 284 -22.67 -14.84 -4.31
C GLU A 284 -22.65 -14.47 -5.80
#